data_AF-A0A1B6GQE2-F1
#
_entry.id   AF-A0A1B6GQE2-F1
#
_cell.length_a   1.000
_cell.length_b   1.000
_cell.length_c   1.000
_cell.angle_alpha   90.00
_cell.angle_beta   90.00
_cell.angle_gamma   90.00
#
_symmetry.space_group_name_H-M   'P 1'
#
loop_
_entity.id
_entity.type
_entity.pdbx_description
1 polymer ?
#
loop_
_entity_poly.entity_id
_entity_poly.type
_entity_poly.pdbx_seq_one_letter_code
_entity_poly.pdbx_strand_id
1 'polypeptide(L)'
;RRPEETELEYYSRVCAKYDTETYQEYWQRILRKLPGETEDGYKTRIQKLKTVLDYAPWDHVTFDQNKHEFVFDNKVPVDSSVSYVELDGNQYSWNKRWDETWEEYYWRLYNVVDGETDQQYLLKLLRRFDGESDDSYKQRIEKLKTVFVYAPWDHIS
;
A
#
# COMPACT_ATOMS: atom_id res chain seq x y z
N ARG A 1 -4.96 -0.86 25.50
CA ARG A 1 -4.10 -1.90 24.90
C ARG A 1 -4.14 -3.12 25.81
N ARG A 2 -4.36 -4.32 25.28
CA ARG A 2 -4.39 -5.53 26.11
C ARG A 2 -2.96 -5.87 26.59
N PRO A 3 -2.78 -6.58 27.73
CA PRO A 3 -1.47 -6.78 28.35
C PRO A 3 -0.40 -7.42 27.44
N GLU A 4 -0.82 -8.27 26.49
CA GLU A 4 0.08 -8.98 25.57
C GLU A 4 -0.03 -8.50 24.12
N GLU A 5 -0.91 -7.55 23.85
CA GLU A 5 -1.16 -7.05 22.50
C GLU A 5 0.00 -6.16 22.06
N THR A 6 0.63 -6.50 20.95
CA THR A 6 1.62 -5.66 20.28
C THR A 6 0.97 -4.33 19.85
N GLU A 7 1.79 -3.33 19.54
CA GLU A 7 1.26 -2.05 19.06
C GLU A 7 0.51 -2.24 17.72
N LEU A 8 1.00 -3.15 16.88
CA LEU A 8 0.36 -3.54 15.64
C LEU A 8 -1.02 -4.17 15.89
N GLU A 9 -1.11 -5.19 16.72
CA GLU A 9 -2.39 -5.87 17.01
C GLU A 9 -3.41 -4.91 17.61
N TYR A 10 -2.95 -3.97 18.45
CA TYR A 10 -3.78 -2.91 18.97
C TYR A 10 -4.38 -2.08 17.84
N TYR A 11 -3.55 -1.52 16.96
CA TYR A 11 -4.00 -0.65 15.88
C TYR A 11 -4.82 -1.38 14.83
N SER A 12 -4.43 -2.60 14.44
CA SER A 12 -5.19 -3.44 13.53
C SER A 12 -6.58 -3.74 14.08
N ARG A 13 -6.72 -3.97 15.40
CA ARG A 13 -8.03 -4.21 16.02
C ARG A 13 -8.86 -2.93 16.15
N VAL A 14 -8.29 -1.82 16.64
CA VAL A 14 -9.08 -0.58 16.85
C VAL A 14 -9.39 0.15 15.53
N CYS A 15 -8.59 -0.07 14.50
CA CYS A 15 -8.75 0.51 13.17
C CYS A 15 -9.24 -0.51 12.15
N ALA A 16 -9.79 -1.64 12.59
CA ALA A 16 -10.52 -2.53 11.70
C ALA A 16 -11.78 -1.81 11.17
N LYS A 17 -12.08 -2.02 9.89
CA LYS A 17 -13.33 -1.55 9.29
C LYS A 17 -14.52 -2.35 9.85
N TYR A 18 -15.64 -1.68 10.10
CA TYR A 18 -16.90 -2.32 10.46
C TYR A 18 -17.68 -2.78 9.22
N ASP A 19 -18.52 -3.80 9.37
CA ASP A 19 -19.34 -4.32 8.26
C ASP A 19 -20.42 -3.31 7.83
N THR A 20 -20.85 -2.45 8.75
CA THR A 20 -21.93 -1.48 8.55
C THR A 20 -21.46 -0.13 7.98
N GLU A 21 -20.16 0.10 7.88
CA GLU A 21 -19.62 1.36 7.34
C GLU A 21 -19.13 1.16 5.91
N THR A 22 -19.24 2.18 5.08
CA THR A 22 -18.56 2.28 3.79
C THR A 22 -17.06 2.49 4.01
N TYR A 23 -16.24 2.27 2.97
CA TYR A 23 -14.81 2.58 3.05
C TYR A 23 -14.54 4.08 3.26
N GLN A 24 -15.41 4.95 2.74
CA GLN A 24 -15.28 6.39 2.99
C GLN A 24 -15.54 6.74 4.46
N GLU A 25 -16.59 6.16 5.06
CA GLU A 25 -16.90 6.35 6.49
C GLU A 25 -15.79 5.77 7.39
N TYR A 26 -15.27 4.59 7.03
CA TYR A 26 -14.10 3.99 7.68
C TYR A 26 -12.91 4.97 7.72
N TRP A 27 -12.61 5.58 6.58
CA TRP A 27 -11.50 6.52 6.44
C TRP A 27 -11.68 7.80 7.23
N GLN A 28 -12.86 8.40 7.14
CA GLN A 28 -13.21 9.56 7.96
C GLN A 28 -13.06 9.24 9.45
N ARG A 29 -13.47 8.04 9.88
CA ARG A 29 -13.36 7.59 11.27
C ARG A 29 -11.92 7.46 11.74
N ILE A 30 -11.04 6.79 10.99
CA ILE A 30 -9.64 6.58 11.43
C ILE A 30 -8.82 7.87 11.38
N LEU A 31 -9.14 8.78 10.45
CA LEU A 31 -8.49 10.08 10.34
C LEU A 31 -8.97 11.06 11.39
N ARG A 32 -10.18 10.92 11.95
CA ARG A 32 -10.72 11.87 12.92
C ARG A 32 -9.87 11.95 14.20
N LYS A 33 -9.71 13.16 14.74
CA LYS A 33 -9.12 13.39 16.07
C LYS A 33 -10.00 12.79 17.17
N LEU A 34 -9.40 12.05 18.11
CA LEU A 34 -10.16 11.42 19.18
C LEU A 34 -10.51 12.45 20.28
N PRO A 35 -11.64 12.26 21.00
CA PRO A 35 -11.98 13.09 22.14
C PRO A 35 -10.85 13.10 23.18
N GLY A 36 -10.41 14.29 23.60
CA GLY A 36 -9.34 14.46 24.59
C GLY A 36 -7.91 14.23 24.05
N GLU A 37 -7.75 13.95 22.76
CA GLU A 37 -6.43 13.79 22.14
C GLU A 37 -5.74 15.16 21.98
N THR A 38 -4.47 15.26 22.38
CA THR A 38 -3.65 16.44 22.07
C THR A 38 -3.35 16.46 20.57
N GLU A 39 -2.97 17.62 20.02
CA GLU A 39 -2.59 17.67 18.61
C GLU A 39 -1.35 16.81 18.30
N ASP A 40 -0.33 16.86 19.15
CA ASP A 40 0.87 16.02 18.99
C ASP A 40 0.53 14.54 19.12
N GLY A 41 -0.36 14.18 20.05
CA GLY A 41 -0.88 12.82 20.20
C GLY A 41 -1.61 12.36 18.95
N TYR A 42 -2.44 13.23 18.37
CA TYR A 42 -3.17 12.97 17.15
C TYR A 42 -2.26 12.77 15.94
N LYS A 43 -1.30 13.68 15.71
CA LYS A 43 -0.27 13.53 14.67
C LYS A 43 0.51 12.25 14.85
N THR A 44 0.92 11.92 16.07
CA THR A 44 1.63 10.68 16.40
C THR A 44 0.79 9.44 16.09
N ARG A 45 -0.50 9.44 16.45
CA ARG A 45 -1.42 8.34 16.15
C ARG A 45 -1.58 8.14 14.64
N ILE A 46 -1.75 9.20 13.87
CA ILE A 46 -1.86 9.09 12.40
C ILE A 46 -0.55 8.58 11.78
N GLN A 47 0.61 8.98 12.28
CA GLN A 47 1.88 8.40 11.84
C GLN A 47 1.97 6.90 12.13
N LYS A 48 1.45 6.43 13.27
CA LYS A 48 1.35 5.00 13.57
C LYS A 48 0.33 4.29 12.68
N LEU A 49 -0.78 4.93 12.32
CA LEU A 49 -1.71 4.36 11.34
C LEU A 49 -1.08 4.24 9.96
N LYS A 50 -0.20 5.17 9.55
CA LYS A 50 0.59 5.06 8.32
C LYS A 50 1.48 3.81 8.30
N THR A 51 1.97 3.36 9.46
CA THR A 51 2.78 2.14 9.53
C THR A 51 1.95 0.86 9.57
N VAL A 52 0.71 0.93 10.05
CA VAL A 52 -0.16 -0.25 10.23
C VAL A 52 -1.07 -0.47 9.02
N LEU A 53 -1.54 0.61 8.41
CA LEU A 53 -2.33 0.61 7.19
C LEU A 53 -1.39 1.05 6.06
N ASP A 54 -0.32 0.31 5.82
CA ASP A 54 0.63 0.64 4.74
C ASP A 54 0.01 0.59 3.34
N TYR A 55 -1.18 -0.01 3.22
CA TYR A 55 -1.95 -0.22 1.99
C TYR A 55 -2.82 0.96 1.55
N ALA A 56 -2.80 2.04 2.30
CA ALA A 56 -3.77 3.13 2.24
C ALA A 56 -3.23 4.36 1.45
N PRO A 57 -4.07 5.15 0.74
CA PRO A 57 -3.63 6.32 -0.05
C PRO A 57 -3.26 7.53 0.83
N TRP A 58 -2.18 7.40 1.60
CA TRP A 58 -1.71 8.42 2.55
C TRP A 58 -1.16 9.69 1.89
N ASP A 59 -0.80 9.62 0.62
CA ASP A 59 -0.43 10.74 -0.25
C ASP A 59 -1.62 11.67 -0.56
N HIS A 60 -2.84 11.15 -0.45
CA HIS A 60 -4.09 11.90 -0.54
C HIS A 60 -4.60 12.40 0.82
N VAL A 61 -3.83 12.22 1.90
CA VAL A 61 -4.15 12.68 3.25
C VAL A 61 -3.21 13.81 3.67
N THR A 62 -3.78 14.99 3.91
CA THR A 62 -3.03 16.18 4.33
C THR A 62 -3.53 16.70 5.68
N PHE A 63 -2.65 17.36 6.44
CA PHE A 63 -3.05 18.01 7.69
C PHE A 63 -3.50 19.44 7.39
N ASP A 64 -4.80 19.71 7.55
CA ASP A 64 -5.37 21.05 7.46
C ASP A 64 -5.03 21.82 8.74
N GLN A 65 -4.09 22.77 8.62
CA GLN A 65 -3.63 23.59 9.75
C GLN A 65 -4.72 24.49 10.33
N ASN A 66 -5.71 24.89 9.53
CA ASN A 66 -6.78 25.77 10.01
C ASN A 66 -7.83 24.99 10.81
N LYS A 67 -8.08 23.74 10.41
CA LYS A 67 -9.02 22.85 11.10
C LYS A 67 -8.36 22.00 12.17
N HIS A 68 -7.03 21.93 12.19
CA HIS A 68 -6.25 21.03 13.03
C HIS A 68 -6.65 19.56 12.86
N GLU A 69 -6.95 19.16 11.61
CA GLU A 69 -7.49 17.85 11.25
C GLU A 69 -6.79 17.27 10.01
N PHE A 70 -6.65 15.95 9.94
CA PHE A 70 -6.26 15.26 8.71
C PHE A 70 -7.46 15.12 7.79
N VAL A 71 -7.28 15.51 6.53
CA VAL A 71 -8.31 15.52 5.50
C VAL A 71 -7.84 14.64 4.33
N PHE A 72 -8.72 13.74 3.91
CA PHE A 72 -8.57 12.99 2.67
C PHE A 72 -9.19 13.78 1.50
N ASP A 73 -8.46 13.92 0.40
CA ASP A 73 -8.85 14.82 -0.71
C ASP A 73 -9.96 14.28 -1.63
N ASN A 74 -10.38 13.02 -1.44
CA ASN A 74 -11.38 12.30 -2.25
C ASN A 74 -11.09 12.26 -3.76
N LYS A 75 -9.82 12.43 -4.17
CA LYS A 75 -9.45 12.36 -5.60
C LYS A 75 -9.25 10.94 -6.10
N VAL A 76 -9.02 9.99 -5.20
CA VAL A 76 -9.04 8.56 -5.49
C VAL A 76 -10.24 7.92 -4.80
N PRO A 77 -10.86 6.89 -5.40
CA PRO A 77 -11.81 6.07 -4.66
C PRO A 77 -11.11 5.58 -3.40
N VAL A 78 -11.87 5.36 -2.34
CA VAL A 78 -11.36 4.63 -1.19
C VAL A 78 -12.20 3.39 -1.11
N ASP A 79 -11.68 2.32 -1.67
CA ASP A 79 -12.24 0.99 -1.62
C ASP A 79 -11.08 0.01 -1.43
N SER A 80 -11.36 -1.28 -1.48
CA SER A 80 -10.29 -2.28 -1.50
C SER A 80 -9.37 -2.04 -2.71
N SER A 81 -9.89 -1.71 -3.89
CA SER A 81 -9.18 -1.70 -5.19
C SER A 81 -8.00 -0.72 -5.30
N VAL A 82 -7.97 0.38 -4.55
CA VAL A 82 -6.84 1.34 -4.49
C VAL A 82 -5.53 0.67 -4.07
N SER A 83 -5.64 -0.47 -3.37
CA SER A 83 -4.50 -1.23 -2.87
C SER A 83 -4.09 -2.35 -3.82
N TYR A 84 -4.74 -2.57 -4.96
CA TYR A 84 -4.51 -3.76 -5.79
C TYR A 84 -4.15 -3.45 -7.24
N VAL A 85 -3.32 -4.32 -7.81
CA VAL A 85 -3.00 -4.42 -9.23
C VAL A 85 -3.47 -5.78 -9.75
N GLU A 86 -3.94 -5.82 -10.98
CA GLU A 86 -4.29 -7.06 -11.66
C GLU A 86 -3.14 -7.51 -12.56
N LEU A 87 -2.53 -8.65 -12.23
CA LEU A 87 -1.46 -9.29 -12.99
C LEU A 87 -1.92 -10.69 -13.38
N ASP A 88 -1.90 -10.97 -14.68
CA ASP A 88 -2.30 -12.28 -15.25
C ASP A 88 -3.68 -12.77 -14.78
N GLY A 89 -4.65 -11.86 -14.65
CA GLY A 89 -6.00 -12.17 -14.17
C GLY A 89 -6.11 -12.40 -12.66
N ASN A 90 -5.03 -12.20 -11.91
CA ASN A 90 -4.99 -12.31 -10.45
C ASN A 90 -4.80 -10.93 -9.80
N GLN A 91 -5.52 -10.69 -8.71
CA GLN A 91 -5.47 -9.44 -7.98
C GLN A 91 -4.40 -9.50 -6.87
N TYR A 92 -3.40 -8.63 -6.94
CA TYR A 92 -2.30 -8.54 -5.97
C TYR A 92 -2.30 -7.19 -5.28
N SER A 93 -1.95 -7.14 -3.99
CA SER A 93 -1.74 -5.85 -3.33
C SER A 93 -0.49 -5.17 -3.89
N TRP A 94 -0.64 -3.94 -4.41
CA TRP A 94 0.47 -3.12 -4.91
C TRP A 94 1.32 -2.52 -3.79
N ASN A 95 0.85 -2.54 -2.55
CA ASN A 95 1.63 -2.02 -1.43
C ASN A 95 2.46 -3.14 -0.79
N LYS A 96 3.70 -2.79 -0.43
CA LYS A 96 4.58 -3.65 0.35
C LYS A 96 4.01 -3.79 1.78
N ARG A 97 3.87 -5.03 2.26
CA ARG A 97 3.51 -5.37 3.63
C ARG A 97 4.61 -4.96 4.61
N TRP A 98 4.24 -4.63 5.84
CA TRP A 98 5.18 -4.22 6.88
C TRP A 98 6.17 -5.32 7.29
N ASP A 99 5.77 -6.59 7.25
CA ASP A 99 6.54 -7.76 7.68
C ASP A 99 7.41 -8.36 6.58
N GLU A 100 7.15 -8.01 5.32
CA GLU A 100 7.94 -8.49 4.19
C GLU A 100 9.18 -7.60 3.96
N THR A 101 10.21 -8.11 3.31
CA THR A 101 11.33 -7.35 2.76
C THR A 101 10.95 -6.76 1.40
N TRP A 102 11.76 -5.86 0.84
CA TRP A 102 11.51 -5.38 -0.53
C TRP A 102 11.56 -6.52 -1.55
N GLU A 103 12.43 -7.51 -1.32
CA GLU A 103 12.50 -8.71 -2.16
C GLU A 103 11.21 -9.53 -2.05
N GLU A 104 10.75 -9.87 -0.85
CA GLU A 104 9.51 -10.64 -0.64
C GLU A 104 8.28 -9.92 -1.21
N TYR A 105 8.21 -8.59 -1.11
CA TYR A 105 7.19 -7.77 -1.75
C TYR A 105 7.14 -7.99 -3.26
N TYR A 106 8.30 -7.88 -3.93
CA TYR A 106 8.36 -8.04 -5.37
C TYR A 106 8.09 -9.48 -5.78
N TRP A 107 8.59 -10.48 -5.03
CA TRP A 107 8.26 -11.89 -5.28
C TRP A 107 6.77 -12.19 -5.13
N ARG A 108 6.09 -11.54 -4.18
CA ARG A 108 4.64 -11.65 -4.04
C ARG A 108 3.89 -11.03 -5.21
N LEU A 109 4.36 -9.88 -5.70
CA LEU A 109 3.74 -9.16 -6.82
C LEU A 109 3.99 -9.86 -8.17
N TYR A 110 5.19 -10.39 -8.35
CA TYR A 110 5.66 -11.03 -9.57
C TYR A 110 6.00 -12.50 -9.30
N ASN A 111 5.02 -13.26 -8.83
CA ASN A 111 5.21 -14.69 -8.65
C ASN A 111 5.42 -15.38 -10.00
N VAL A 112 6.34 -16.36 -10.05
CA VAL A 112 6.46 -17.25 -11.21
C VAL A 112 5.29 -18.23 -11.20
N VAL A 113 4.66 -18.42 -12.36
CA VAL A 113 3.57 -19.40 -12.53
C VAL A 113 4.12 -20.68 -13.18
N ASP A 114 3.55 -21.84 -12.84
CA ASP A 114 3.99 -23.11 -13.43
C ASP A 114 3.82 -23.12 -14.95
N GLY A 115 4.88 -23.49 -15.67
CA GLY A 115 4.94 -23.45 -17.14
C GLY A 115 5.19 -22.07 -17.76
N GLU A 116 5.42 -21.02 -16.96
CA GLU A 116 5.81 -19.70 -17.45
C GLU A 116 7.23 -19.74 -18.03
N THR A 117 7.37 -19.28 -19.27
CA THR A 117 8.69 -19.17 -19.93
C THR A 117 9.44 -17.92 -19.47
N ASP A 118 10.77 -17.92 -19.58
CA ASP A 118 11.60 -16.75 -19.24
C ASP A 118 11.16 -15.46 -19.96
N GLN A 119 10.69 -15.59 -21.21
CA GLN A 119 10.17 -14.46 -21.99
C GLN A 119 8.84 -13.94 -21.43
N GLN A 120 7.94 -14.83 -21.03
CA GLN A 120 6.65 -14.44 -20.42
C GLN A 120 6.88 -13.75 -19.08
N TYR A 121 7.79 -14.30 -18.26
CA TYR A 121 8.14 -13.71 -16.98
C TYR A 121 8.81 -12.34 -17.14
N LEU A 122 9.72 -12.19 -18.12
CA LEU A 122 10.31 -10.88 -18.43
C LEU A 122 9.23 -9.86 -18.84
N LEU A 123 8.28 -10.24 -19.69
CA LEU A 123 7.18 -9.37 -20.09
C LEU A 123 6.29 -8.99 -18.89
N LYS A 124 6.06 -9.91 -17.95
CA LYS A 124 5.34 -9.63 -16.69
C LYS A 124 6.05 -8.57 -15.84
N LEU A 125 7.37 -8.68 -15.68
CA LEU A 125 8.17 -7.69 -14.95
C LEU A 125 8.17 -6.31 -15.62
N LEU A 126 8.21 -6.27 -16.96
CA LEU A 126 8.21 -5.06 -17.77
C LEU A 126 6.82 -4.44 -17.96
N ARG A 127 5.75 -5.14 -17.58
CA ARG A 127 4.38 -4.63 -17.72
C ARG A 127 4.25 -3.31 -16.96
N ARG A 128 3.71 -2.30 -17.65
CA ARG A 128 3.33 -1.03 -17.02
C ARG A 128 2.03 -1.21 -16.25
N PHE A 129 1.92 -0.50 -15.14
CA PHE A 129 0.65 -0.37 -14.45
C PHE A 129 -0.20 0.70 -15.11
N ASP A 130 -1.52 0.56 -14.97
CA ASP A 130 -2.45 1.56 -15.48
C ASP A 130 -2.23 2.89 -14.74
N GLY A 131 -1.99 3.96 -15.50
CA GLY A 131 -1.70 5.28 -14.94
C GLY A 131 -0.28 5.47 -14.39
N GLU A 132 0.62 4.49 -14.55
CA GLU A 132 2.01 4.62 -14.12
C GLU A 132 2.77 5.68 -14.95
N SER A 133 3.39 6.63 -14.26
CA SER A 133 4.25 7.64 -14.90
C SER A 133 5.56 7.06 -15.40
N ASP A 134 6.20 7.70 -16.37
CA ASP A 134 7.49 7.26 -16.90
C ASP A 134 8.59 7.17 -15.84
N ASP A 135 8.63 8.11 -14.89
CA ASP A 135 9.63 8.11 -13.83
C ASP A 135 9.36 7.01 -12.80
N SER A 136 8.10 6.78 -12.44
CA SER A 136 7.71 5.66 -11.56
C SER A 136 8.06 4.31 -12.19
N TYR A 137 7.75 4.15 -13.47
CA TYR A 137 8.09 2.96 -14.24
C TYR A 137 9.60 2.69 -14.21
N LYS A 138 10.42 3.69 -14.56
CA LYS A 138 11.89 3.56 -14.55
C LYS A 138 12.42 3.16 -13.18
N GLN A 139 11.97 3.82 -12.12
CA GLN A 139 12.41 3.51 -10.75
C GLN A 139 12.02 2.08 -10.34
N ARG A 140 10.83 1.63 -10.73
CA ARG A 140 10.38 0.25 -10.48
C ARG A 140 11.24 -0.75 -11.24
N ILE A 141 11.47 -0.55 -12.53
CA ILE A 141 12.32 -1.46 -13.34
C ILE A 141 13.73 -1.58 -12.75
N GLU A 142 14.35 -0.47 -12.33
CA GLU A 142 15.68 -0.53 -11.71
C GLU A 142 15.68 -1.32 -10.40
N LYS A 143 14.63 -1.20 -9.58
CA LYS A 143 14.48 -2.04 -8.38
C LYS A 143 14.27 -3.52 -8.73
N LEU A 144 13.46 -3.82 -9.74
CA LEU A 144 13.21 -5.20 -10.17
C LEU A 144 14.50 -5.87 -10.66
N LYS A 145 15.38 -5.15 -11.37
CA LYS A 145 16.70 -5.65 -11.78
C LYS A 145 17.58 -6.06 -10.59
N THR A 146 17.45 -5.37 -9.46
CA THR A 146 18.22 -5.73 -8.24
C THR A 146 17.69 -6.96 -7.52
N VAL A 147 16.40 -7.29 -7.71
CA VAL A 147 15.71 -8.38 -7.01
C VAL A 147 15.70 -9.64 -7.87
N PHE A 148 15.35 -9.50 -9.14
CA PHE A 148 15.25 -10.60 -10.10
C PHE A 148 16.49 -10.68 -10.97
N VAL A 149 17.66 -10.84 -10.34
CA VAL A 149 18.96 -10.88 -11.04
C VAL A 149 19.09 -12.02 -12.05
N TYR A 150 18.23 -13.04 -11.96
CA TYR A 150 18.18 -14.19 -12.86
C TYR A 150 17.29 -13.95 -14.09
N ALA A 151 16.46 -12.91 -14.10
CA ALA A 151 15.60 -12.61 -15.24
C ALA A 151 16.44 -12.12 -16.44
N PRO A 152 16.04 -12.42 -17.69
CA PRO A 152 16.84 -12.12 -18.88
C PRO A 152 16.74 -10.65 -19.31
N TRP A 153 17.16 -9.72 -18.44
CA TRP A 153 17.09 -8.27 -18.66
C TRP A 153 17.85 -7.81 -19.92
N ASP A 154 18.87 -8.56 -20.34
CA ASP A 154 19.70 -8.25 -21.51
C ASP A 154 19.05 -8.64 -22.85
N HIS A 155 17.89 -9.32 -22.83
CA HIS A 155 17.13 -9.67 -24.02
C HIS A 155 16.06 -8.64 -24.40
N ILE A 156 16.09 -7.46 -23.79
CA ILE A 156 15.21 -6.33 -24.11
C ILE A 156 15.82 -5.59 -25.32
N SER A 157 15.40 -5.97 -26.53
CA SER A 157 15.72 -5.25 -27.78
C SER A 157 14.69 -4.18 -28.12
#